data_AF-A0AAW1UQ06-F1
#
_entry.id   AF-A0AAW1UQ06-F1
#
_cell.length_a   1.000
_cell.length_b   1.000
_cell.length_c   1.000
_cell.angle_alpha   90.00
_cell.angle_beta   90.00
_cell.angle_gamma   90.00
#
_symmetry.space_group_name_H-M   'P 1'
#
loop_
_entity.id
_entity.type
_entity.pdbx_description
1 polymer ?
#
loop_
_entity_poly.entity_id
_entity_poly.type
_entity_poly.pdbx_seq_one_letter_code
_entity_poly.pdbx_strand_id
1 'polypeptide(L)'
;MCWEKLVIILFALSEKSLVYGGKQERIDQQTKKFHSKVEYLVKKWSPLIYLAPGELFKPLSVEDFIKHVYAANAEGFRFNKKVSYNQNVYLKTLEDIETLTENEQSFLHGRDSQNVDAYALVTYCNKKNLDVNSTHLSNPEFFVSYWFFFPYNLGKKICFLAWGSHGFWSEPGNHTYFTVPKLQDQTGFGDMWRTWQNLNIYHLNYESLPKWISFRGKWGNPRSDCILFRNLGLCKQADGPLGPRSTDFDCNSL
;
A
#
# COMPACT_ATOMS: atom_id res chain seq x y z
N MET A 1 9.49 -9.34 1.08
CA MET A 1 8.34 -8.51 1.45
C MET A 1 8.32 -7.29 0.56
N CYS A 2 7.14 -6.85 0.18
CA CYS A 2 6.94 -5.83 -0.84
C CYS A 2 5.64 -5.08 -0.58
N TRP A 3 5.71 -3.76 -0.71
CA TRP A 3 4.57 -2.85 -0.65
C TRP A 3 4.47 -2.18 -2.01
N GLU A 4 3.31 -2.27 -2.64
CA GLU A 4 3.08 -1.64 -3.93
C GLU A 4 2.04 -0.55 -3.82
N LYS A 5 2.27 0.55 -4.56
CA LYS A 5 1.55 1.81 -4.38
C LYS A 5 1.09 2.38 -5.72
N LEU A 6 -0.22 2.57 -5.87
CA LEU A 6 -0.79 3.35 -6.97
C LEU A 6 -1.34 4.67 -6.46
N VAL A 7 -1.05 5.75 -7.18
CA VAL A 7 -1.58 7.08 -6.88
C VAL A 7 -2.60 7.46 -7.94
N ILE A 8 -3.82 7.78 -7.50
CA ILE A 8 -4.84 8.33 -8.40
C ILE A 8 -5.27 9.68 -7.83
N ILE A 9 -5.22 10.70 -8.67
CA ILE A 9 -5.71 12.04 -8.36
C ILE A 9 -7.16 12.12 -8.81
N LEU A 10 -8.08 12.37 -7.88
CA LEU A 10 -9.51 12.47 -8.18
C LEU A 10 -10.03 13.85 -7.81
N PHE A 11 -10.52 14.57 -8.82
CA PHE A 11 -11.29 15.79 -8.63
C PHE A 11 -12.77 15.47 -8.80
N ALA A 12 -13.56 15.70 -7.75
CA ALA A 12 -15.01 15.59 -7.86
C ALA A 12 -15.59 16.90 -8.40
N LEU A 13 -16.39 16.85 -9.47
CA LEU A 13 -17.25 17.96 -9.91
C LEU A 13 -18.71 17.57 -9.63
N SER A 14 -19.49 18.45 -8.99
CA SER A 14 -20.95 18.28 -8.85
C SER A 14 -21.65 19.52 -8.31
N GLU A 15 -22.96 19.59 -8.57
CA GLU A 15 -23.89 20.71 -8.39
C GLU A 15 -24.30 20.98 -6.93
N LYS A 16 -24.76 22.22 -6.71
CA LYS A 16 -25.20 22.76 -5.42
C LYS A 16 -26.39 21.95 -4.87
N SER A 17 -26.35 21.60 -3.59
CA SER A 17 -27.51 21.01 -2.88
C SER A 17 -27.73 21.74 -1.56
N LEU A 18 -28.97 22.18 -1.31
CA LEU A 18 -29.41 22.77 -0.04
C LEU A 18 -29.98 21.67 0.88
N VAL A 19 -29.71 21.76 2.18
CA VAL A 19 -30.17 20.80 3.21
C VAL A 19 -30.74 21.58 4.41
N TYR A 20 -31.88 21.14 4.96
CA TYR A 20 -32.58 21.77 6.11
C TYR A 20 -32.44 20.92 7.39
N GLY A 21 -32.06 21.53 8.53
CA GLY A 21 -31.90 20.85 9.85
C GLY A 21 -31.27 21.72 10.97
N GLY A 22 -31.13 21.20 12.20
CA GLY A 22 -30.44 21.88 13.33
C GLY A 22 -28.92 22.04 13.13
N LYS A 23 -28.21 22.93 13.85
CA LYS A 23 -26.79 23.29 13.52
C LYS A 23 -25.81 22.10 13.64
N GLN A 24 -25.85 21.33 14.73
CA GLN A 24 -24.93 20.20 14.92
C GLN A 24 -25.30 19.00 14.03
N GLU A 25 -26.59 18.68 13.95
CA GLU A 25 -27.11 17.61 13.10
C GLU A 25 -26.85 17.87 11.61
N ARG A 26 -26.86 19.15 11.19
CA ARG A 26 -26.39 19.58 9.85
C ARG A 26 -24.93 19.21 9.60
N ILE A 27 -24.04 19.45 10.56
CA ILE A 27 -22.59 19.20 10.41
C ILE A 27 -22.31 17.71 10.25
N ASP A 28 -22.94 16.89 11.09
CA ASP A 28 -22.71 15.45 11.10
C ASP A 28 -23.26 14.80 9.81
N GLN A 29 -24.46 15.20 9.36
CA GLN A 29 -25.03 14.74 8.09
C GLN A 29 -24.22 15.19 6.88
N GLN A 30 -23.71 16.43 6.88
CA GLN A 30 -22.91 16.98 5.79
C GLN A 30 -21.54 16.30 5.69
N THR A 31 -20.88 16.04 6.82
CA THR A 31 -19.61 15.30 6.89
C THR A 31 -19.79 13.86 6.41
N LYS A 32 -20.88 13.20 6.83
CA LYS A 32 -21.21 11.85 6.37
C LYS A 32 -21.44 11.80 4.86
N LYS A 33 -22.22 12.75 4.31
CA LYS A 33 -22.44 12.85 2.85
C LYS A 33 -21.14 13.10 2.08
N PHE A 34 -20.26 13.92 2.64
CA PHE A 34 -18.95 14.22 2.07
C PHE A 34 -18.05 12.97 2.00
N HIS A 35 -17.88 12.24 3.11
CA HIS A 35 -17.10 10.99 3.14
C HIS A 35 -17.69 9.92 2.22
N SER A 36 -19.02 9.75 2.21
CA SER A 36 -19.66 8.75 1.33
C SER A 36 -19.41 9.03 -0.16
N LYS A 37 -19.37 10.31 -0.57
CA LYS A 37 -19.03 10.68 -1.95
C LYS A 37 -17.57 10.33 -2.29
N VAL A 38 -16.65 10.59 -1.37
CA VAL A 38 -15.22 10.27 -1.52
C VAL A 38 -15.03 8.76 -1.62
N GLU A 39 -15.63 7.99 -0.72
CA GLU A 39 -15.55 6.53 -0.74
C GLU A 39 -16.11 5.91 -2.01
N TYR A 40 -17.23 6.44 -2.52
CA TYR A 40 -17.76 6.02 -3.82
C TYR A 40 -16.74 6.23 -4.95
N LEU A 41 -16.10 7.40 -4.99
CA LEU A 41 -15.08 7.71 -6.00
C LEU A 41 -13.84 6.83 -5.84
N VAL A 42 -13.37 6.63 -4.61
CA VAL A 42 -12.25 5.72 -4.31
C VAL A 42 -12.56 4.29 -4.77
N LYS A 43 -13.73 3.74 -4.46
CA LYS A 43 -14.11 2.40 -4.94
C LYS A 43 -14.23 2.32 -6.45
N LYS A 44 -14.85 3.34 -7.08
CA LYS A 44 -15.08 3.39 -8.53
C LYS A 44 -13.77 3.43 -9.32
N TRP A 45 -12.77 4.10 -8.79
CA TRP A 45 -11.46 4.27 -9.42
C TRP A 45 -10.40 3.33 -8.83
N SER A 46 -10.78 2.39 -7.98
CA SER A 46 -9.86 1.38 -7.45
C SER A 46 -9.29 0.54 -8.60
N PRO A 47 -7.99 0.23 -8.60
CA PRO A 47 -7.37 -0.42 -9.73
C PRO A 47 -7.82 -1.86 -9.91
N LEU A 48 -7.98 -2.27 -11.17
CA LEU A 48 -8.01 -3.67 -11.55
C LEU A 48 -6.57 -4.14 -11.73
N ILE A 49 -6.18 -5.19 -11.02
CA ILE A 49 -4.82 -5.75 -11.09
C ILE A 49 -4.90 -7.12 -11.75
N TYR A 50 -3.92 -7.44 -12.59
CA TYR A 50 -3.69 -8.80 -13.06
C TYR A 50 -2.33 -9.25 -12.52
N LEU A 51 -2.32 -10.38 -11.82
CA LEU A 51 -1.06 -11.03 -11.44
C LEU A 51 -0.44 -11.68 -12.68
N ALA A 52 0.89 -11.87 -12.65
CA ALA A 52 1.55 -12.62 -13.70
C ALA A 52 1.00 -14.06 -13.78
N PRO A 53 0.91 -14.67 -14.97
CA PRO A 53 0.50 -16.07 -15.09
C PRO A 53 1.43 -16.98 -14.27
N GLY A 54 0.84 -17.83 -13.43
CA GLY A 54 1.60 -18.72 -12.55
C GLY A 54 2.33 -18.02 -11.40
N GLU A 55 1.93 -16.79 -11.02
CA GLU A 55 2.52 -16.10 -9.86
C GLU A 55 2.36 -16.95 -8.59
N LEU A 56 3.50 -17.33 -8.02
CA LEU A 56 3.58 -18.17 -6.81
C LEU A 56 3.34 -17.34 -5.55
N PHE A 57 3.84 -16.10 -5.51
CA PHE A 57 3.77 -15.25 -4.32
C PHE A 57 2.65 -14.22 -4.48
N LYS A 58 1.47 -14.58 -3.95
CA LYS A 58 0.24 -13.81 -4.06
C LYS A 58 0.15 -12.73 -2.95
N PRO A 59 -0.78 -11.76 -3.05
CA PRO A 59 -0.96 -10.77 -1.99
C PRO A 59 -1.45 -11.40 -0.68
N LEU A 60 -1.30 -10.68 0.42
CA LEU A 60 -1.80 -11.05 1.76
C LEU A 60 -2.29 -9.80 2.50
N SER A 61 -3.21 -9.95 3.45
CA SER A 61 -3.55 -8.86 4.37
C SER A 61 -2.41 -8.60 5.35
N VAL A 62 -2.27 -7.34 5.74
CA VAL A 62 -1.33 -6.88 6.77
C VAL A 62 -1.64 -7.52 8.11
N GLU A 63 -2.92 -7.66 8.42
CA GLU A 63 -3.43 -8.28 9.64
C GLU A 63 -3.00 -9.74 9.75
N ASP A 64 -3.03 -10.50 8.65
CA ASP A 64 -2.53 -11.87 8.64
C ASP A 64 -1.01 -11.93 8.69
N PHE A 65 -0.34 -11.04 7.98
CA PHE A 65 1.12 -10.95 8.01
C PHE A 65 1.67 -10.69 9.41
N ILE A 66 1.11 -9.73 10.14
CA ILE A 66 1.59 -9.31 11.45
C ILE A 66 1.56 -10.45 12.49
N LYS A 67 0.67 -11.44 12.30
CA LYS A 67 0.61 -12.64 13.17
C LYS A 67 1.88 -13.51 13.09
N HIS A 68 2.64 -13.38 12.00
CA HIS A 68 3.80 -14.24 11.70
C HIS A 68 5.15 -13.54 11.86
N VAL A 69 5.16 -12.33 12.43
CA VAL A 69 6.38 -11.52 12.60
C VAL A 69 6.51 -10.91 13.98
N TYR A 70 7.71 -10.47 14.32
CA TYR A 70 8.01 -9.73 15.53
C TYR A 70 8.95 -8.56 15.25
N ALA A 71 8.83 -7.49 16.05
CA ALA A 71 9.70 -6.33 15.95
C ALA A 71 11.06 -6.61 16.59
N ALA A 72 12.15 -6.42 15.83
CA ALA A 72 13.52 -6.57 16.29
C ALA A 72 14.48 -5.62 15.57
N ASN A 73 15.69 -5.43 16.10
CA ASN A 73 16.78 -4.79 15.36
C ASN A 73 17.41 -5.77 14.35
N ALA A 74 18.43 -5.33 13.61
CA ALA A 74 19.12 -6.16 12.63
C ALA A 74 19.73 -7.42 13.28
N GLU A 75 20.25 -7.29 14.50
CA GLU A 75 20.88 -8.35 15.29
C GLU A 75 19.86 -9.35 15.88
N GLY A 76 18.56 -9.09 15.76
CA GLY A 76 17.49 -9.97 16.26
C GLY A 76 17.06 -9.73 17.70
N PHE A 77 17.55 -8.67 18.36
CA PHE A 77 17.08 -8.25 19.67
C PHE A 77 15.62 -7.78 19.58
N ARG A 78 14.74 -8.44 20.33
CA ARG A 78 13.29 -8.18 20.33
C ARG A 78 12.94 -6.94 21.14
N PHE A 79 12.04 -6.10 20.61
CA PHE A 79 11.53 -4.94 21.33
C PHE A 79 10.26 -5.31 22.11
N ASN A 80 10.32 -5.31 23.46
CA ASN A 80 9.27 -5.87 24.30
C ASN A 80 8.10 -4.93 24.67
N LYS A 81 8.19 -3.60 24.51
CA LYS A 81 7.07 -2.68 24.77
C LYS A 81 7.35 -1.28 24.23
N LYS A 82 6.41 -0.75 23.45
CA LYS A 82 6.43 0.57 22.77
C LYS A 82 7.67 0.75 21.90
N VAL A 83 7.64 0.13 20.72
CA VAL A 83 8.58 0.41 19.64
C VAL A 83 8.54 1.91 19.35
N SER A 84 9.63 2.61 19.68
CA SER A 84 9.89 3.93 19.13
C SER A 84 10.13 3.73 17.63
N TYR A 85 9.28 4.34 16.80
CA TYR A 85 9.20 4.16 15.36
C TYR A 85 10.42 4.73 14.62
N ASN A 86 11.61 4.22 14.93
CA ASN A 86 12.86 4.52 14.22
C ASN A 86 13.03 3.54 13.05
N GLN A 87 13.76 3.96 12.01
CA GLN A 87 14.00 3.17 10.79
C GLN A 87 14.87 1.92 11.02
N ASN A 88 15.48 1.78 12.20
CA ASN A 88 16.35 0.65 12.57
C ASN A 88 15.59 -0.57 13.14
N VAL A 89 14.27 -0.60 12.99
CA VAL A 89 13.41 -1.70 13.45
C VAL A 89 12.93 -2.50 12.24
N TYR A 90 12.93 -3.82 12.36
CA TYR A 90 12.55 -4.79 11.34
C TYR A 90 11.40 -5.64 11.86
N LEU A 91 10.41 -5.93 11.00
CA LEU A 91 9.43 -6.99 11.24
C LEU A 91 10.02 -8.30 10.75
N LYS A 92 10.69 -9.03 11.65
CA LYS A 92 11.35 -10.31 11.34
C LYS A 92 10.33 -11.44 11.39
N THR A 93 10.42 -12.38 10.45
CA THR A 93 9.64 -13.62 10.44
C THR A 93 9.92 -14.46 11.68
N LEU A 94 8.88 -15.11 12.22
CA LEU A 94 9.01 -16.03 13.35
C LEU A 94 9.82 -17.29 12.99
N GLU A 95 9.66 -17.74 11.74
CA GLU A 95 10.39 -18.85 11.13
C GLU A 95 11.41 -18.32 10.11
N ASP A 96 12.41 -19.11 9.74
CA ASP A 96 13.38 -18.68 8.74
C ASP A 96 12.73 -18.60 7.34
N ILE A 97 13.27 -17.71 6.51
CA ILE A 97 12.67 -17.43 5.20
C ILE A 97 12.79 -18.63 4.25
N GLU A 98 13.85 -19.43 4.34
CA GLU A 98 14.05 -20.56 3.43
C GLU A 98 12.99 -21.63 3.67
N THR A 99 12.79 -22.02 4.93
CA THR A 99 11.70 -22.95 5.32
C THR A 99 10.33 -22.41 4.91
N LEU A 100 10.07 -21.12 5.13
CA LEU A 100 8.80 -20.51 4.74
C LEU A 100 8.62 -20.50 3.21
N THR A 101 9.68 -20.29 2.42
CA THR A 101 9.58 -20.32 0.96
C THR A 101 9.39 -21.73 0.40
N GLU A 102 9.97 -22.75 1.02
CA GLU A 102 9.79 -24.16 0.62
C GLU A 102 8.39 -24.69 0.94
N ASN A 103 7.75 -24.17 1.99
CA ASN A 103 6.39 -24.53 2.36
C ASN A 103 5.36 -23.68 1.59
N GLU A 104 4.74 -24.23 0.55
CA GLU A 104 3.69 -23.57 -0.25
C GLU A 104 2.46 -23.12 0.55
N GLN A 105 2.24 -23.69 1.74
CA GLN A 105 1.12 -23.28 2.62
C GLN A 105 1.48 -22.11 3.54
N SER A 106 2.75 -21.67 3.54
CA SER A 106 3.19 -20.59 4.39
C SER A 106 2.57 -19.26 3.97
N PHE A 107 2.56 -18.31 4.91
CA PHE A 107 2.04 -16.97 4.64
C PHE A 107 2.85 -16.21 3.57
N LEU A 108 4.09 -16.63 3.24
CA LEU A 108 4.89 -15.97 2.21
C LEU A 108 4.31 -16.15 0.81
N HIS A 109 3.60 -17.24 0.55
CA HIS A 109 2.91 -17.51 -0.73
C HIS A 109 1.58 -16.75 -0.88
N GLY A 110 1.14 -16.05 0.17
CA GLY A 110 -0.06 -15.21 0.15
C GLY A 110 -1.36 -16.01 0.12
N ARG A 111 -2.42 -15.38 -0.38
CA ARG A 111 -3.76 -15.96 -0.51
C ARG A 111 -4.34 -15.65 -1.88
N ASP A 112 -5.47 -16.28 -2.20
CA ASP A 112 -6.23 -15.93 -3.40
C ASP A 112 -6.55 -14.44 -3.41
N SER A 113 -6.16 -13.77 -4.50
CA SER A 113 -6.30 -12.32 -4.64
C SER A 113 -7.74 -11.82 -4.46
N GLN A 114 -8.76 -12.63 -4.78
CA GLN A 114 -10.17 -12.24 -4.60
C GLN A 114 -10.57 -12.10 -3.13
N ASN A 115 -9.84 -12.73 -2.21
CA ASN A 115 -10.15 -12.76 -0.78
C ASN A 115 -9.16 -11.95 0.08
N VAL A 116 -8.37 -11.07 -0.54
CA VAL A 116 -7.31 -10.30 0.14
C VAL A 116 -7.65 -8.81 0.15
N ASP A 117 -7.31 -8.17 1.26
CA ASP A 117 -7.47 -6.74 1.47
C ASP A 117 -6.56 -5.90 0.55
N ALA A 118 -7.15 -4.90 -0.08
CA ALA A 118 -6.45 -3.72 -0.58
C ALA A 118 -6.67 -2.55 0.38
N TYR A 119 -5.75 -1.58 0.40
CA TYR A 119 -5.82 -0.44 1.32
C TYR A 119 -5.79 0.88 0.56
N ALA A 120 -6.77 1.75 0.77
CA ALA A 120 -6.80 3.10 0.23
C ALA A 120 -6.56 4.13 1.34
N LEU A 121 -5.50 4.93 1.22
CA LEU A 121 -5.24 6.05 2.11
C LEU A 121 -5.70 7.34 1.45
N VAL A 122 -6.66 8.01 2.07
CA VAL A 122 -7.26 9.25 1.58
C VAL A 122 -6.67 10.44 2.34
N THR A 123 -6.09 11.39 1.60
CA THR A 123 -5.59 12.66 2.13
C THR A 123 -6.39 13.81 1.53
N TYR A 124 -6.99 14.64 2.39
CA TYR A 124 -7.77 15.80 1.96
C TYR A 124 -6.89 17.05 1.80
N CYS A 125 -7.05 17.75 0.68
CA CYS A 125 -6.22 18.91 0.36
C CYS A 125 -6.68 20.22 0.95
N ASN A 126 -7.98 20.41 1.05
CA ASN A 126 -8.53 21.61 1.63
C ASN A 126 -9.25 21.31 2.95
N LYS A 127 -8.57 21.55 4.07
CA LYS A 127 -9.14 21.42 5.43
C LYS A 127 -10.29 22.41 5.70
N LYS A 128 -10.41 23.49 4.89
CA LYS A 128 -11.47 24.50 5.02
C LYS A 128 -12.80 24.07 4.38
N ASN A 129 -12.87 22.94 3.68
CA ASN A 129 -14.12 22.44 3.11
C ASN A 129 -15.06 21.79 4.16
N LEU A 130 -14.61 21.68 5.41
CA LEU A 130 -15.44 21.39 6.58
C LEU A 130 -15.71 22.66 7.41
N ASP A 131 -15.60 23.85 6.82
CA ASP A 131 -15.97 25.09 7.51
C ASP A 131 -17.47 25.08 7.79
N VAL A 132 -17.80 24.81 9.05
CA VAL A 132 -19.11 24.63 9.67
C VAL A 132 -20.07 25.79 9.42
N ASN A 133 -19.54 26.96 9.03
CA ASN A 133 -20.33 28.16 8.78
C ASN A 133 -20.59 28.42 7.28
N SER A 134 -20.01 27.64 6.36
CA SER A 134 -20.27 27.78 4.93
C SER A 134 -21.59 27.09 4.53
N THR A 135 -22.52 27.85 3.97
CA THR A 135 -23.74 27.30 3.32
C THR A 135 -23.44 26.64 1.96
N HIS A 136 -22.20 26.78 1.47
CA HIS A 136 -21.73 26.20 0.23
C HIS A 136 -20.72 25.08 0.50
N LEU A 137 -21.12 23.84 0.18
CA LEU A 137 -20.21 22.70 0.16
C LEU A 137 -19.42 22.71 -1.15
N SER A 138 -18.14 23.08 -1.07
CA SER A 138 -17.16 22.85 -2.13
C SER A 138 -16.91 21.35 -2.29
N ASN A 139 -16.56 20.92 -3.51
CA ASN A 139 -16.29 19.52 -3.77
C ASN A 139 -15.04 19.03 -3.00
N PRO A 140 -15.01 17.74 -2.61
CA PRO A 140 -13.81 17.14 -2.03
C PRO A 140 -12.67 17.19 -3.06
N GLU A 141 -11.58 17.80 -2.66
CA GLU A 141 -10.28 17.66 -3.30
C GLU A 141 -9.43 16.78 -2.40
N PHE A 142 -9.03 15.63 -2.94
CA PHE A 142 -8.32 14.62 -2.18
C PHE A 142 -7.37 13.83 -3.07
N PHE A 143 -6.31 13.34 -2.44
CA PHE A 143 -5.47 12.28 -3.00
C PHE A 143 -5.89 10.95 -2.41
N VAL A 144 -5.83 9.92 -3.25
CA VAL A 144 -5.91 8.55 -2.79
C VAL A 144 -4.66 7.79 -3.24
N SER A 145 -4.08 7.05 -2.30
CA SER A 145 -3.06 6.05 -2.61
C SER A 145 -3.57 4.67 -2.27
N TYR A 146 -3.51 3.77 -3.24
CA TYR A 146 -3.85 2.36 -3.06
C TYR A 146 -2.57 1.60 -2.75
N TRP A 147 -2.63 0.78 -1.71
CA TRP A 147 -1.53 -0.03 -1.22
C TRP A 147 -1.91 -1.51 -1.26
N PHE A 148 -0.99 -2.31 -1.77
CA PHE A 148 -1.11 -3.76 -1.85
C PHE A 148 0.09 -4.37 -1.13
N PHE A 149 -0.18 -5.39 -0.30
CA PHE A 149 0.85 -6.03 0.49
C PHE A 149 1.17 -7.41 -0.08
N PHE A 150 2.45 -7.61 -0.40
CA PHE A 150 2.99 -8.89 -0.83
C PHE A 150 4.01 -9.35 0.23
N PRO A 151 3.72 -10.43 0.98
CA PRO A 151 4.59 -10.89 2.05
C PRO A 151 5.94 -11.38 1.50
N TYR A 152 5.96 -11.85 0.26
CA TYR A 152 7.19 -12.21 -0.42
C TYR A 152 7.05 -11.96 -1.92
N ASN A 153 8.18 -11.76 -2.59
CA ASN A 153 8.21 -11.50 -4.02
C ASN A 153 9.56 -11.88 -4.66
N LEU A 154 10.40 -12.68 -3.99
CA LEU A 154 11.74 -13.03 -4.46
C LEU A 154 12.65 -11.84 -4.81
N GLY A 155 12.39 -10.64 -4.28
CA GLY A 155 13.12 -9.43 -4.67
C GLY A 155 12.79 -8.92 -6.08
N LYS A 156 11.72 -9.43 -6.72
CA LYS A 156 11.13 -8.83 -7.91
C LYS A 156 10.79 -7.36 -7.62
N LYS A 157 11.03 -6.45 -8.56
CA LYS A 157 10.40 -5.13 -8.53
C LYS A 157 9.04 -5.30 -9.21
N ILE A 158 7.93 -5.14 -8.47
CA ILE A 158 6.61 -5.40 -9.04
C ILE A 158 6.12 -4.10 -9.68
N CYS A 159 6.40 -3.95 -10.97
CA CYS A 159 6.05 -2.76 -11.73
C CYS A 159 4.67 -2.88 -12.37
N PHE A 160 3.61 -2.72 -11.59
CA PHE A 160 2.33 -2.28 -12.14
C PHE A 160 1.72 -1.19 -11.26
N LEU A 161 1.15 -0.20 -11.97
CA LEU A 161 0.37 0.96 -11.53
C LEU A 161 1.21 2.28 -11.43
N ALA A 162 1.04 3.17 -12.42
CA ALA A 162 1.75 4.44 -12.68
C ALA A 162 1.83 5.39 -11.45
N TRP A 163 2.90 6.16 -11.16
CA TRP A 163 3.72 7.08 -11.96
C TRP A 163 5.16 7.16 -11.36
N GLY A 164 6.21 6.90 -12.17
CA GLY A 164 7.62 7.25 -11.86
C GLY A 164 8.67 6.12 -11.75
N SER A 165 9.50 5.98 -12.81
CA SER A 165 10.87 5.42 -12.90
C SER A 165 11.19 4.01 -12.34
N HIS A 166 10.85 2.95 -13.09
CA HIS A 166 11.78 1.94 -13.67
C HIS A 166 11.01 0.69 -14.15
N GLY A 167 10.50 0.74 -15.39
CA GLY A 167 9.71 -0.32 -16.05
C GLY A 167 8.20 -0.12 -15.86
N PHE A 168 7.44 0.05 -16.94
CA PHE A 168 5.97 0.13 -16.93
C PHE A 168 5.50 -0.46 -18.25
N TRP A 169 4.68 -1.50 -18.20
CA TRP A 169 4.25 -2.20 -19.40
C TRP A 169 2.73 -2.21 -19.45
N SER A 170 2.14 -1.45 -20.36
CA SER A 170 0.68 -1.38 -20.54
C SER A 170 0.08 -2.65 -21.15
N GLU A 171 0.91 -3.63 -21.51
CA GLU A 171 0.55 -4.76 -22.35
C GLU A 171 1.24 -6.05 -21.85
N PRO A 172 0.60 -7.22 -22.04
CA PRO A 172 1.26 -8.51 -21.86
C PRO A 172 2.39 -8.68 -22.90
N GLY A 173 3.47 -9.36 -22.52
CA GLY A 173 4.59 -9.62 -23.42
C GLY A 173 5.94 -9.69 -22.73
N ASN A 174 6.99 -9.79 -23.54
CA ASN A 174 8.37 -9.74 -23.08
C ASN A 174 8.89 -8.32 -23.20
N HIS A 175 9.25 -7.73 -22.08
CA HIS A 175 9.66 -6.34 -22.03
C HIS A 175 11.08 -6.22 -21.52
N THR A 176 11.97 -5.67 -22.35
CA THR A 176 13.40 -5.53 -22.00
C THR A 176 13.61 -4.20 -21.31
N TYR A 177 14.07 -4.21 -20.06
CA TYR A 177 14.35 -2.97 -19.32
C TYR A 177 15.85 -2.69 -19.16
N PHE A 178 16.71 -3.72 -19.28
CA PHE A 178 18.16 -3.54 -19.32
C PHE A 178 18.72 -4.39 -20.46
N THR A 179 19.53 -3.79 -21.33
CA THR A 179 19.98 -4.45 -22.55
C THR A 179 21.26 -5.25 -22.33
N VAL A 180 22.12 -4.85 -21.39
CA VAL A 180 23.43 -5.48 -21.13
C VAL A 180 23.80 -5.43 -19.63
N PRO A 181 23.59 -6.50 -18.84
CA PRO A 181 22.98 -7.78 -19.23
C PRO A 181 21.51 -7.63 -19.63
N LYS A 182 21.04 -8.53 -20.50
CA LYS A 182 19.65 -8.55 -20.95
C LYS A 182 18.73 -8.96 -19.80
N LEU A 183 18.03 -7.99 -19.22
CA LEU A 183 17.01 -8.18 -18.19
C LEU A 183 15.65 -7.90 -18.81
N GLN A 184 14.78 -8.91 -18.78
CA GLN A 184 13.44 -8.85 -19.35
C GLN A 184 12.41 -9.22 -18.30
N ASP A 185 11.29 -8.49 -18.31
CA ASP A 185 10.09 -8.85 -17.59
C ASP A 185 9.16 -9.61 -18.55
N GLN A 186 8.51 -10.66 -18.04
CA GLN A 186 7.43 -11.33 -18.76
C GLN A 186 6.12 -10.95 -18.08
N THR A 187 5.20 -10.37 -18.83
CA THR A 187 3.90 -9.92 -18.32
C THR A 187 2.78 -10.67 -19.05
N GLY A 188 1.68 -10.91 -18.35
CA GLY A 188 0.53 -11.65 -18.89
C GLY A 188 -0.71 -11.43 -18.04
N PHE A 189 -1.86 -11.86 -18.56
CA PHE A 189 -3.12 -11.85 -17.82
C PHE A 189 -3.25 -13.14 -17.00
N GLY A 190 -2.60 -13.19 -15.84
CA GLY A 190 -2.80 -14.25 -14.85
C GLY A 190 -4.05 -13.98 -14.00
N ASP A 191 -3.98 -14.26 -12.70
CA ASP A 191 -5.10 -14.07 -11.80
C ASP A 191 -5.55 -12.60 -11.76
N MET A 192 -6.79 -12.35 -12.16
CA MET A 192 -7.43 -11.04 -12.03
C MET A 192 -7.71 -10.76 -10.56
N TRP A 193 -7.49 -9.53 -10.10
CA TRP A 193 -7.80 -9.04 -8.77
C TRP A 193 -8.60 -7.74 -8.82
N ARG A 194 -9.87 -7.83 -8.41
CA ARG A 194 -10.80 -6.70 -8.32
C ARG A 194 -10.68 -6.05 -6.94
N THR A 195 -9.70 -5.18 -6.78
CA THR A 195 -9.32 -4.59 -5.48
C THR A 195 -10.49 -3.93 -4.74
N TRP A 196 -11.47 -3.38 -5.46
CA TRP A 196 -12.67 -2.76 -4.87
C TRP A 196 -13.62 -3.73 -4.15
N GLN A 197 -13.49 -5.05 -4.36
CA GLN A 197 -14.33 -6.04 -3.68
C GLN A 197 -13.97 -6.18 -2.20
N ASN A 198 -12.69 -5.98 -1.85
CA ASN A 198 -12.21 -5.98 -0.49
C ASN A 198 -11.24 -4.80 -0.25
N LEU A 199 -11.79 -3.59 -0.25
CA LEU A 199 -11.03 -2.34 -0.11
C LEU A 199 -11.28 -1.69 1.26
N ASN A 200 -10.24 -1.59 2.06
CA ASN A 200 -10.22 -0.84 3.31
C ASN A 200 -9.84 0.61 3.03
N ILE A 201 -10.73 1.56 3.34
CA ILE A 201 -10.51 2.99 3.09
C ILE A 201 -10.21 3.67 4.43
N TYR A 202 -9.10 4.39 4.50
CA TYR A 202 -8.70 5.13 5.68
C TYR A 202 -8.55 6.62 5.38
N HIS A 203 -9.32 7.43 6.10
CA HIS A 203 -9.28 8.89 5.99
C HIS A 203 -8.21 9.46 6.93
N LEU A 204 -7.05 9.83 6.37
CA LEU A 204 -5.90 10.28 7.16
C LEU A 204 -6.23 11.56 7.93
N ASN A 205 -5.97 11.56 9.25
CA ASN A 205 -6.26 12.62 10.22
C ASN A 205 -7.74 12.83 10.59
N TYR A 206 -8.65 12.01 10.07
CA TYR A 206 -10.09 12.09 10.39
C TYR A 206 -10.57 10.90 11.24
N GLU A 207 -9.88 9.77 11.16
CA GLU A 207 -10.27 8.53 11.83
C GLU A 207 -9.09 7.90 12.59
N SER A 208 -9.41 7.00 13.52
CA SER A 208 -8.40 6.20 14.20
C SER A 208 -7.79 5.17 13.23
N LEU A 209 -6.52 5.33 12.90
CA LEU A 209 -5.82 4.44 11.98
C LEU A 209 -5.35 3.15 12.68
N PRO A 210 -5.33 2.00 11.98
CA PRO A 210 -4.63 0.82 12.45
C PRO A 210 -3.18 1.13 12.86
N LYS A 211 -2.72 0.52 13.96
CA LYS A 211 -1.38 0.75 14.52
C LYS A 211 -0.25 0.45 13.54
N TRP A 212 -0.50 -0.43 12.58
CA TRP A 212 0.51 -0.81 11.61
C TRP A 212 0.77 0.27 10.55
N ILE A 213 -0.20 1.15 10.26
CA ILE A 213 -0.01 2.28 9.31
C ILE A 213 1.07 3.25 9.83
N SER A 214 1.17 3.41 11.16
CA SER A 214 2.17 4.28 11.77
C SER A 214 3.53 3.61 11.96
N PHE A 215 3.68 2.34 11.58
CA PHE A 215 4.95 1.63 11.69
C PHE A 215 5.98 2.14 10.69
N ARG A 216 7.05 2.78 11.19
CA ARG A 216 8.13 3.38 10.37
C ARG A 216 9.34 2.47 10.16
N GLY A 217 9.33 1.27 10.73
CA GLY A 217 10.38 0.28 10.50
C GLY A 217 10.27 -0.39 9.13
N LYS A 218 11.21 -1.30 8.88
CA LYS A 218 11.26 -2.14 7.68
C LYS A 218 10.34 -3.35 7.84
N TRP A 219 9.49 -3.57 6.85
CA TRP A 219 8.59 -4.69 6.75
C TRP A 219 9.34 -5.87 6.16
N GLY A 220 10.14 -6.54 7.00
CA GLY A 220 10.87 -7.74 6.65
C GLY A 220 12.20 -7.88 7.35
N ASN A 221 12.80 -9.05 7.16
CA ASN A 221 14.08 -9.36 7.79
C ASN A 221 15.16 -8.41 7.24
N PRO A 222 16.18 -8.11 8.05
CA PRO A 222 17.33 -7.34 7.59
C PRO A 222 18.03 -8.05 6.44
N ARG A 223 18.65 -7.25 5.58
CA ARG A 223 19.56 -7.69 4.53
C ARG A 223 20.64 -8.61 5.10
N SER A 224 20.86 -9.75 4.46
CA SER A 224 21.80 -10.79 4.90
C SER A 224 22.51 -11.45 3.71
N ASP A 225 23.61 -12.15 4.00
CA ASP A 225 24.41 -12.94 3.04
C ASP A 225 24.82 -12.15 1.79
N CYS A 226 25.51 -11.04 2.04
CA CYS A 226 26.04 -10.14 1.02
C CYS A 226 27.40 -10.60 0.51
N ILE A 227 27.55 -10.71 -0.81
CA ILE A 227 28.83 -11.10 -1.42
C ILE A 227 29.82 -9.93 -1.33
N LEU A 228 31.02 -10.22 -0.81
CA LEU A 228 32.07 -9.29 -0.37
C LEU A 228 32.90 -8.59 -1.48
N PHE A 229 32.39 -8.43 -2.70
CA PHE A 229 33.02 -7.50 -3.66
C PHE A 229 32.44 -6.10 -3.42
N ARG A 230 33.08 -5.38 -2.51
CA ARG A 230 32.70 -4.15 -1.80
C ARG A 230 32.11 -2.97 -2.61
N ASN A 231 31.97 -3.06 -3.94
CA ASN A 231 31.45 -2.00 -4.81
C ASN A 231 30.14 -2.35 -5.57
N LEU A 232 29.66 -3.60 -5.54
CA LEU A 232 28.46 -4.00 -6.33
C LEU A 232 27.17 -4.16 -5.49
N GLY A 233 27.28 -4.36 -4.18
CA GLY A 233 26.11 -4.37 -3.28
C GLY A 233 25.09 -5.50 -3.50
N LEU A 234 25.51 -6.69 -3.94
CA LEU A 234 24.63 -7.85 -4.18
C LEU A 234 24.48 -8.72 -2.91
N CYS A 235 23.24 -9.06 -2.53
CA CYS A 235 22.95 -9.91 -1.36
C CYS A 235 21.85 -10.93 -1.63
N LYS A 236 21.92 -12.06 -0.92
CA LYS A 236 20.90 -13.10 -0.97
C LYS A 236 19.55 -12.57 -0.51
N GLN A 237 19.55 -11.78 0.57
CA GLN A 237 18.34 -11.14 1.06
C GLN A 237 18.50 -9.62 1.10
N ALA A 238 17.50 -8.91 0.56
CA ALA A 238 17.38 -7.46 0.71
C ALA A 238 16.60 -7.09 1.97
N ASP A 239 16.77 -5.84 2.41
CA ASP A 239 15.95 -5.28 3.47
C ASP A 239 14.47 -5.24 3.07
N GLY A 240 13.58 -5.49 4.03
CA GLY A 240 12.16 -5.21 3.86
C GLY A 240 11.88 -3.74 3.53
N PRO A 241 10.86 -3.44 2.70
CA PRO A 241 10.47 -2.08 2.38
C PRO A 241 9.95 -1.33 3.60
N LEU A 242 9.92 -0.01 3.49
CA LEU A 242 9.22 0.83 4.47
C LEU A 242 7.71 0.75 4.21
N GLY A 243 6.93 0.87 5.29
CA GLY A 243 5.48 0.90 5.18
C GLY A 243 4.94 2.19 4.57
N PRO A 244 3.61 2.28 4.38
CA PRO A 244 2.95 3.48 3.88
C PRO A 244 3.29 4.72 4.70
N ARG A 245 3.67 5.82 4.04
CA ARG A 245 3.98 7.09 4.72
C ARG A 245 2.92 8.14 4.40
N SER A 246 2.39 8.75 5.46
CA SER A 246 1.46 9.88 5.37
C SER A 246 2.04 11.11 4.64
N THR A 247 3.37 11.27 4.64
CA THR A 247 4.08 12.39 4.03
C THR A 247 4.32 12.26 2.54
N ASP A 248 4.02 11.10 1.95
CA ASP A 248 4.26 10.91 0.51
C ASP A 248 3.33 11.75 -0.37
N PHE A 249 2.27 12.34 0.21
CA PHE A 249 1.31 13.19 -0.50
C PHE A 249 0.95 14.39 0.35
N ASP A 250 1.68 15.47 0.13
CA ASP A 250 1.30 16.79 0.61
C ASP A 250 0.58 17.52 -0.53
N CYS A 251 -0.58 18.12 -0.21
CA CYS A 251 -1.32 18.93 -1.17
C CYS A 251 -0.62 20.25 -1.50
N ASN A 252 0.49 20.54 -0.84
CA ASN A 252 1.43 21.60 -1.21
C ASN A 252 2.34 21.24 -2.40
N SER A 253 2.23 20.03 -2.97
CA SER A 253 3.08 19.55 -4.07
C SER A 253 2.50 19.77 -5.48
N LEU A 254 1.32 20.39 -5.58
CA LEU A 254 0.66 20.75 -6.85
C LEU A 254 0.96 22.18 -7.27
#